data_AF-A0A6V8CK38-F1
#
_entry.id   AF-A0A6V8CK38-F1
#
_cell.length_a   1.000
_cell.length_b   1.000
_cell.length_c   1.000
_cell.angle_alpha   90.00
_cell.angle_beta   90.00
_cell.angle_gamma   90.00
#
_symmetry.space_group_name_H-M   'P 1'
#
loop_
_entity.id
_entity.type
_entity.pdbx_description
1 polymer ?
#
loop_
_entity_poly.entity_id
_entity_poly.type
_entity_poly.pdbx_seq_one_letter_code
_entity_poly.pdbx_strand_id
1 'polypeptide(L)' 'HQFTKVEQIIICHPDDSWNHHEVLLENCRSLWDALDIHYQIVNICTGDMGTVAAKKYDLEA' A
#
# COMPACT_ATOMS: atom_id res chain seq x y z
N HIS A 1 15.56 -13.61 11.16
CA HIS A 1 15.31 -12.42 10.30
C HIS A 1 14.78 -12.81 8.92
N GLN A 2 13.89 -13.80 8.83
CA GLN A 2 13.32 -14.26 7.58
C GLN A 2 11.80 -14.22 7.69
N PHE A 3 11.15 -13.69 6.66
CA PHE A 3 9.70 -13.66 6.52
C PHE A 3 9.34 -13.81 5.04
N THR A 4 8.10 -14.20 4.76
CA THR A 4 7.55 -14.35 3.40
C THR A 4 6.66 -13.16 3.11
N LYS A 5 6.76 -12.60 1.91
CA LYS A 5 5.94 -11.48 1.46
C LYS A 5 5.41 -11.75 0.05
N VAL A 6 4.14 -11.44 -0.17
CA VAL A 6 3.56 -11.36 -1.52
C VAL A 6 3.61 -9.90 -1.94
N GLU A 7 4.36 -9.60 -3.01
CA GLU A 7 4.61 -8.24 -3.46
C GLU A 7 3.78 -7.88 -4.70
N GLN A 8 3.22 -6.67 -4.73
CA GLN A 8 2.58 -6.10 -5.91
C GLN A 8 3.46 -5.00 -6.51
N ILE A 9 3.61 -4.99 -7.84
CA ILE A 9 4.38 -3.97 -8.56
C ILE A 9 3.58 -3.55 -9.79
N ILE A 10 3.42 -2.23 -9.99
CA ILE A 10 2.84 -1.65 -11.21
C ILE A 10 3.88 -0.73 -11.86
N ILE A 11 4.12 -0.92 -13.15
CA ILE A 11 4.88 -0.01 -14.00
C ILE A 11 3.87 0.66 -14.92
N CYS A 12 3.75 1.98 -14.83
CA CYS A 12 2.73 2.75 -15.55
C CYS A 12 3.29 4.07 -16.08
N HIS A 13 2.52 4.74 -16.92
CA HIS A 13 2.81 6.12 -17.31
C HIS A 13 2.70 7.04 -16.07
N PRO A 14 3.55 8.08 -15.92
CA PRO A 14 3.53 8.94 -14.74
C PRO A 14 2.17 9.56 -14.44
N ASP A 15 1.41 9.91 -15.49
CA ASP A 15 0.08 10.51 -15.37
C ASP A 15 -0.95 9.58 -14.72
N ASP A 16 -0.75 8.25 -14.81
CA ASP A 16 -1.66 7.25 -14.25
C ASP A 16 -1.23 6.78 -12.84
N SER A 17 -0.05 7.20 -12.38
CA SER A 17 0.58 6.67 -11.16
C SER A 17 -0.28 6.80 -9.90
N TRP A 18 -0.99 7.93 -9.75
CA TRP A 18 -1.88 8.16 -8.62
C TRP A 18 -3.07 7.20 -8.60
N ASN A 19 -3.68 6.95 -9.76
CA ASN A 19 -4.80 6.01 -9.87
C ASN A 19 -4.32 4.58 -9.56
N HIS A 20 -3.16 4.20 -10.09
CA HIS A 20 -2.57 2.89 -9.80
C HIS A 20 -2.15 2.71 -8.33
N HIS A 21 -1.76 3.79 -7.64
CA HIS A 21 -1.49 3.74 -6.21
C HIS A 21 -2.74 3.37 -5.39
N GLU A 22 -3.90 3.92 -5.75
CA GLU A 22 -5.17 3.56 -5.11
C GLU A 22 -5.62 2.13 -5.48
N VAL A 23 -5.32 1.65 -6.70
CA VAL A 23 -5.55 0.23 -7.07
C VAL A 23 -4.71 -0.72 -6.21
N LEU A 24 -3.44 -0.40 -5.95
CA LEU A 24 -2.58 -1.21 -5.06
C LEU A 24 -3.16 -1.28 -3.64
N LEU A 25 -3.66 -0.14 -3.11
CA LEU A 25 -4.33 -0.10 -1.82
C LEU A 25 -5.58 -0.99 -1.82
N GLU A 26 -6.44 -0.88 -2.83
CA GLU A 26 -7.68 -1.65 -2.90
C GLU A 26 -7.46 -3.15 -3.01
N ASN A 27 -6.43 -3.59 -3.73
CA ASN A 27 -6.03 -5.00 -3.78
C ASN A 27 -5.65 -5.53 -2.40
N CYS A 28 -4.88 -4.74 -1.62
CA CYS A 28 -4.51 -5.11 -0.26
C CYS A 28 -5.73 -5.14 0.67
N ARG A 29 -6.62 -4.15 0.59
CA ARG A 29 -7.86 -4.10 1.38
C ARG A 29 -8.75 -5.31 1.10
N SER A 30 -8.98 -5.61 -0.18
CA SER A 30 -9.79 -6.76 -0.59
C SER A 30 -9.25 -8.08 -0.04
N LEU A 31 -7.93 -8.24 0.00
CA LEU A 31 -7.30 -9.43 0.60
C LEU A 31 -7.52 -9.49 2.12
N TRP A 32 -7.34 -8.38 2.82
CA TRP A 32 -7.47 -8.33 4.29
C TRP A 32 -8.93 -8.48 4.74
N ASP A 33 -9.86 -7.86 4.01
CA ASP A 33 -11.31 -8.01 4.22
C ASP A 33 -11.72 -9.47 4.03
N ALA A 34 -11.20 -10.16 3.00
CA ALA A 34 -11.47 -11.58 2.77
C ALA A 34 -10.90 -12.50 3.85
N LEU A 35 -9.88 -12.05 4.58
CA LEU A 35 -9.29 -12.75 5.73
C LEU A 35 -10.03 -12.44 7.05
N ASP A 36 -11.02 -11.54 7.04
CA ASP A 36 -11.77 -11.07 8.21
C ASP A 36 -10.86 -10.52 9.33
N ILE A 37 -9.80 -9.81 8.92
CA ILE A 37 -8.88 -9.14 9.85
C ILE A 37 -9.37 -7.71 10.04
N HIS A 38 -9.49 -7.25 11.29
CA HIS A 38 -9.72 -5.84 11.56
C HIS A 38 -8.42 -5.05 11.36
N TYR A 39 -8.49 -3.93 10.65
CA TYR A 39 -7.33 -3.07 10.40
C TYR A 39 -7.76 -1.62 10.20
N GLN A 40 -6.76 -0.74 10.21
CA GLN A 40 -6.89 0.66 9.81
C GLN A 40 -5.94 1.00 8.67
N ILE A 41 -6.29 2.04 7.91
CA ILE A 41 -5.45 2.59 6.85
C ILE A 41 -4.89 3.92 7.34
N VAL A 42 -3.57 4.04 7.37
CA VAL A 42 -2.87 5.25 7.80
C VAL A 42 -2.16 5.86 6.60
N ASN A 43 -2.47 7.13 6.30
CA ASN A 43 -1.70 7.91 5.34
C ASN A 43 -0.48 8.52 6.04
N ILE A 44 0.71 8.12 5.62
CA ILE A 44 1.94 8.42 6.34
C ILE A 44 2.36 9.87 6.10
N CYS A 45 2.71 10.56 7.17
CA CYS A 45 3.16 11.95 7.09
C CYS A 45 4.55 12.02 6.44
N THR A 46 4.90 13.19 5.90
CA THR A 46 6.17 13.38 5.19
C THR A 46 7.42 13.11 6.04
N GLY A 47 7.32 13.24 7.37
CA GLY A 47 8.43 13.01 8.30
C GLY A 47 8.74 11.53 8.55
N ASP A 48 7.80 10.63 8.28
CA ASP A 48 7.92 9.18 8.47
C ASP A 48 7.94 8.42 7.13
N MET A 49 7.92 9.16 6.02
CA MET A 49 7.99 8.61 4.68
C MET A 49 9.45 8.27 4.32
N GLY A 50 9.68 7.07 3.76
CA GLY A 50 11.00 6.67 3.28
C GLY A 50 11.47 7.53 2.09
N THR A 51 12.79 7.60 1.89
CA THR A 51 13.47 8.54 0.98
C THR A 51 12.99 8.53 -0.48
N VAL A 52 12.37 7.44 -0.93
CA VAL A 52 11.97 7.22 -2.34
C VAL A 52 10.46 7.36 -2.59
N ALA A 53 9.63 7.44 -1.54
CA ALA A 53 8.18 7.46 -1.70
C ALA A 53 7.66 8.89 -1.86
N ALA A 54 6.71 9.09 -2.78
CA ALA A 54 5.95 10.33 -2.92
C ALA A 54 4.65 10.34 -2.10
N LYS A 55 4.10 9.14 -1.84
CA LYS A 55 2.94 8.88 -0.98
C LYS A 55 3.00 7.43 -0.50
N LYS A 56 2.54 7.17 0.73
CA LYS A 56 2.52 5.83 1.33
C LYS A 56 1.29 5.66 2.21
N TYR A 57 0.64 4.51 2.08
CA TYR A 57 -0.35 4.03 3.01
C TYR A 57 0.20 2.82 3.76
N ASP A 58 0.01 2.77 5.07
CA ASP A 58 0.22 1.57 5.88
C ASP A 58 -1.13 0.97 6.28
N LEU A 59 -1.23 -0.35 6.19
CA LEU A 59 -2.33 -1.13 6.73
C LEU A 59 -1.85 -1.74 8.04
N GLU A 60 -2.55 -1.43 9.13
CA GLU A 60 -2.19 -1.82 10.49
C GLU A 60 -3.34 -2.62 11.11
N ALA A 61 -3.08 -3.87 11.51
CA ALA A 61 -4.02 -4.75 12.23
C ALA A 61 -3.71 -4.81 13.72
#